data_AF-A0A160PNB9-F1
#
_entry.id   AF-A0A160PNB9-F1
#
_cell.length_a   1.000
_cell.length_b   1.000
_cell.length_c   1.000
_cell.angle_alpha   90.00
_cell.angle_beta   90.00
_cell.angle_gamma   90.00
#
_symmetry.space_group_name_H-M   'P 1'
#
loop_
_entity.id
_entity.type
_entity.pdbx_description
1 polymer ?
#
loop_
_entity_poly.entity_id
_entity_poly.type
_entity_poly.pdbx_seq_one_letter_code
_entity_poly.pdbx_strand_id
1 'polypeptide(L)'
;MRSAKSDFAEPVLKTPLRDLFLICVVFAFLISLIPGSPFIDVDGIVYPGVVLALLSLVSFFACGQKQINASSVTSYAILVFIGFPAIYGGFGFYESGKNYTPWSLLIVVILAFVLQLFILVLSSTAPRESNITKSKLTEKSKISGALTIATAMLLGTFAAQVLGFSIGAAGFSWLSILFASAVLFLEQGKLRQLFAVALMIVVFAMEFGADLGGFGRLNLAVLAISVATVASFGIRKWWIKAVTVILTGPALMFLVEQRVAFLESSRGVSVDDSEGIGSVVGPFHSAGTIVNALLQGQIGLDWGATFFAAAMVWVPRRFWPDKPIGFGREIVEVTQPYLISSKGYSDAGTFIGEAVWNFGIGGAVLLLVLFSFMLVKFDKLVGKQAFKTNAIDNIVQSIFFVVVIAGFINVIWGGLFTTTTRLLFPVALLLIIGVIIPKSRVSREQSTGRQPSIENSI
;
A
#
# COMPACT_ATOMS: atom_id res chain seq x y z
N MET A 1 0.59 -35.90 -27.13
CA MET A 1 0.83 -34.66 -26.34
C MET A 1 0.73 -33.46 -27.28
N ARG A 2 -0.43 -32.79 -27.33
CA ARG A 2 -0.54 -31.51 -28.06
C ARG A 2 0.07 -30.43 -27.17
N SER A 3 1.19 -29.86 -27.61
CA SER A 3 1.74 -28.62 -27.08
C SER A 3 0.64 -27.57 -27.15
N ALA A 4 -0.06 -27.33 -26.05
CA ALA A 4 -0.96 -26.19 -25.93
C ALA A 4 -0.09 -24.96 -26.15
N LYS A 5 -0.19 -24.35 -27.34
CA LYS A 5 0.23 -22.98 -27.56
C LYS A 5 -0.54 -22.17 -26.52
N SER A 6 0.11 -21.91 -25.40
CA SER A 6 -0.40 -20.98 -24.42
C SER A 6 -0.50 -19.65 -25.14
N ASP A 7 -1.74 -19.22 -25.38
CA ASP A 7 -2.09 -17.85 -25.76
C ASP A 7 -1.63 -16.92 -24.63
N PHE A 8 -0.31 -16.71 -24.57
CA PHE A 8 0.29 -15.70 -23.73
C PHE A 8 -0.17 -14.38 -24.32
N ALA A 9 -1.17 -13.79 -23.66
CA ALA A 9 -1.62 -12.43 -23.92
C ALA A 9 -0.39 -11.55 -24.17
N GLU A 10 -0.32 -10.99 -25.39
CA GLU A 10 0.69 -10.01 -25.75
C GLU A 10 0.74 -8.93 -24.64
N PRO A 11 1.92 -8.38 -24.34
CA PRO A 11 2.02 -7.32 -23.35
C PRO A 11 1.00 -6.22 -23.64
N VAL A 12 0.32 -5.76 -22.58
CA VAL A 12 -0.76 -4.75 -22.64
C VAL A 12 -0.37 -3.53 -23.48
N LEU A 13 0.94 -3.19 -23.52
CA LEU A 13 1.52 -2.23 -24.46
C LEU A 13 2.79 -2.81 -25.09
N LYS A 14 2.86 -2.85 -26.42
CA LYS A 14 4.12 -3.03 -27.17
C LYS A 14 5.02 -1.82 -26.89
N THR A 15 6.34 -1.99 -26.89
CA THR A 15 7.31 -0.90 -26.63
C THR A 15 6.99 0.41 -27.36
N PRO A 16 6.73 0.44 -28.68
CA PRO A 16 6.39 1.70 -29.36
C PRO A 16 5.03 2.28 -28.93
N LEU A 17 4.03 1.44 -28.65
CA LEU A 17 2.72 1.89 -28.17
C LEU A 17 2.81 2.50 -26.77
N ARG A 18 3.66 1.94 -25.91
CA ARG A 18 3.92 2.48 -24.57
C ARG A 18 4.55 3.86 -24.65
N ASP A 19 5.58 4.02 -25.47
CA ASP A 19 6.32 5.28 -25.56
C ASP A 19 5.42 6.37 -26.16
N LEU A 20 4.59 6.04 -27.17
CA LEU A 20 3.55 6.93 -27.68
C LEU A 20 2.53 7.29 -26.61
N PHE A 21 2.03 6.32 -25.83
CA PHE A 21 1.11 6.58 -24.73
C PHE A 21 1.70 7.55 -23.70
N LEU A 22 2.96 7.35 -23.31
CA LEU A 22 3.67 8.24 -22.38
C LEU A 22 3.76 9.66 -22.94
N ILE A 23 4.15 9.81 -24.21
CA ILE A 23 4.21 11.12 -24.88
C ILE A 23 2.84 11.78 -24.88
N CYS A 24 1.78 11.07 -25.27
CA CYS A 24 0.41 11.59 -25.28
C CYS A 24 -0.06 12.02 -23.90
N VAL A 25 0.22 11.23 -22.85
CA VAL A 25 -0.17 11.56 -21.47
C VAL A 25 0.60 12.77 -20.95
N VAL A 26 1.91 12.86 -21.20
CA VAL A 26 2.70 14.05 -20.83
C VAL A 26 2.18 15.29 -21.56
N PHE A 27 1.90 15.18 -22.85
CA PHE A 27 1.35 16.28 -23.63
C PHE A 27 -0.05 16.70 -23.15
N ALA A 28 -0.94 15.74 -22.88
CA ALA A 28 -2.26 16.01 -22.32
C ALA A 28 -2.17 16.70 -20.95
N PHE A 29 -1.23 16.25 -20.11
CA PHE A 29 -0.96 16.89 -18.82
C PHE A 29 -0.47 18.33 -19.01
N LEU A 30 0.52 18.56 -19.88
CA LEU A 30 1.04 19.91 -20.15
C LEU A 30 -0.04 20.84 -20.71
N ILE A 31 -0.91 20.37 -21.61
CA ILE A 31 -2.05 21.15 -22.12
C ILE A 31 -2.99 21.52 -20.98
N SER A 32 -3.26 20.58 -20.06
CA SER A 32 -4.15 20.83 -18.92
C SER A 32 -3.61 21.89 -17.93
N LEU A 33 -2.34 22.27 -18.05
CA LEU A 33 -1.72 23.34 -17.25
C LEU A 33 -1.76 24.73 -17.92
N ILE A 34 -2.20 24.85 -19.18
CA ILE A 34 -2.17 26.11 -19.93
C ILE A 34 -3.34 27.01 -19.48
N PRO A 35 -3.08 28.17 -18.83
CA PRO A 35 -4.14 29.08 -18.38
C PRO A 35 -5.07 29.49 -19.51
N GLY A 36 -6.38 29.52 -19.24
CA GLY A 36 -7.40 29.91 -20.23
C GLY A 36 -7.71 28.86 -21.29
N SER A 37 -7.18 27.64 -21.17
CA SER A 37 -7.66 26.54 -21.99
C SER A 37 -9.15 26.26 -21.69
N PRO A 38 -9.96 25.82 -22.66
CA PRO A 38 -11.34 25.40 -22.40
C PRO A 38 -11.41 24.18 -21.46
N PHE A 39 -10.24 23.58 -21.18
CA PHE A 39 -10.04 22.46 -20.27
C PHE A 39 -9.51 22.93 -18.90
N ILE A 40 -9.71 24.18 -18.52
CA ILE A 40 -9.49 24.64 -17.14
C ILE A 40 -10.84 25.11 -16.64
N ASP A 41 -11.46 24.27 -15.80
CA ASP A 41 -12.63 24.65 -15.00
C ASP A 41 -12.24 25.77 -14.01
N VAL A 42 -13.19 26.34 -13.28
CA VAL A 42 -12.99 27.49 -12.37
C VAL A 42 -11.79 27.29 -11.42
N ASP A 43 -11.49 26.05 -11.03
CA ASP A 43 -10.37 25.70 -10.13
C ASP A 43 -9.13 25.11 -10.83
N GLY A 44 -9.16 24.88 -12.15
CA GLY A 44 -8.00 24.42 -12.94
C GLY A 44 -7.40 23.06 -12.56
N ILE A 45 -8.05 22.29 -11.69
CA ILE A 45 -7.48 21.05 -11.14
C ILE A 45 -8.11 19.77 -11.68
N VAL A 46 -9.37 19.84 -12.14
CA VAL A 46 -10.15 18.68 -12.58
C VAL A 46 -9.44 17.93 -13.69
N TYR A 47 -9.02 18.63 -14.75
CA TYR A 47 -8.39 18.01 -15.92
C TYR A 47 -7.01 17.39 -15.61
N PRO A 48 -6.07 18.09 -14.94
CA PRO A 48 -4.85 17.45 -14.42
C PRO A 48 -5.15 16.23 -13.55
N GLY A 49 -6.19 16.29 -12.71
CA GLY A 49 -6.66 15.19 -11.88
C GLY A 49 -7.14 13.98 -12.70
N VAL A 50 -7.92 14.20 -13.76
CA VAL A 50 -8.37 13.16 -14.71
C VAL A 50 -7.17 12.50 -15.39
N VAL A 51 -6.22 13.29 -15.90
CA VAL A 51 -5.02 12.76 -16.55
C VAL A 51 -4.20 11.91 -15.57
N LEU A 52 -4.01 12.40 -14.34
CA LEU A 52 -3.32 11.65 -13.28
C LEU A 52 -4.05 10.35 -12.93
N ALA A 53 -5.37 10.38 -12.77
CA ALA A 53 -6.18 9.20 -12.46
C ALA A 53 -6.06 8.14 -13.57
N LEU A 54 -6.18 8.54 -14.84
CA LEU A 54 -6.02 7.65 -15.98
C LEU A 54 -4.60 7.06 -16.05
N LEU A 55 -3.57 7.88 -15.87
CA LEU A 55 -2.19 7.42 -15.85
C LEU A 55 -1.93 6.42 -14.71
N SER A 56 -2.48 6.70 -13.52
CA SER A 56 -2.37 5.84 -12.34
C SER A 56 -3.09 4.51 -12.55
N LEU A 57 -4.27 4.53 -13.17
CA LEU A 57 -5.01 3.33 -13.55
C LEU A 57 -4.22 2.48 -14.55
N VAL A 58 -3.72 3.09 -15.63
CA VAL A 58 -2.90 2.37 -16.63
C VAL A 58 -1.65 1.80 -15.97
N SER A 59 -0.99 2.55 -15.11
CA SER A 59 0.20 2.11 -14.40
C SER A 59 -0.08 0.97 -13.42
N PHE A 60 -1.23 0.96 -12.76
CA PHE A 60 -1.65 -0.15 -11.91
C PHE A 60 -1.71 -1.47 -12.70
N PHE A 61 -2.29 -1.44 -13.91
CA PHE A 61 -2.35 -2.62 -14.79
C PHE A 61 -1.00 -2.96 -15.44
N ALA A 62 -0.23 -1.97 -15.86
CA ALA A 62 1.04 -2.16 -16.54
C ALA A 62 2.16 -2.69 -15.62
N CYS A 63 2.30 -2.11 -14.42
CA CYS A 63 3.28 -2.54 -13.42
C CYS A 63 2.95 -3.95 -12.93
N GLY A 64 3.93 -4.84 -12.78
CA GLY A 64 3.70 -6.22 -12.30
C GLY A 64 2.85 -7.11 -13.22
N GLN A 65 2.34 -6.59 -14.35
CA GLN A 65 1.48 -7.29 -15.31
C GLN A 65 0.29 -8.01 -14.63
N LYS A 66 0.37 -9.33 -14.49
CA LYS A 66 -0.65 -10.22 -13.91
C LYS A 66 -0.59 -10.28 -12.38
N GLN A 67 0.43 -9.69 -11.77
CA GLN A 67 0.65 -9.64 -10.33
C GLN A 67 0.46 -8.21 -9.82
N ILE A 68 -0.07 -8.09 -8.60
CA ILE A 68 -0.09 -6.84 -7.85
C ILE A 68 1.24 -6.76 -7.10
N ASN A 69 2.09 -5.80 -7.48
CA ASN A 69 3.38 -5.55 -6.84
C ASN A 69 3.39 -4.16 -6.17
N ALA A 70 4.52 -3.73 -5.61
CA ALA A 70 4.60 -2.46 -4.88
C ALA A 70 4.34 -1.25 -5.79
N SER A 71 4.87 -1.27 -7.02
CA SER A 71 4.60 -0.21 -8.02
C SER A 71 3.11 -0.14 -8.40
N SER A 72 2.45 -1.30 -8.58
CA SER A 72 1.00 -1.36 -8.80
C SER A 72 0.25 -0.76 -7.62
N VAL A 73 0.48 -1.23 -6.39
CA VAL A 73 -0.24 -0.73 -5.20
C VAL A 73 -0.03 0.77 -5.00
N THR A 74 1.19 1.25 -5.23
CA THR A 74 1.49 2.69 -5.18
C THR A 74 0.66 3.46 -6.21
N SER A 75 0.59 2.98 -7.46
CA SER A 75 -0.21 3.61 -8.52
C SER A 75 -1.71 3.59 -8.19
N TYR A 76 -2.20 2.48 -7.66
CA TYR A 76 -3.58 2.36 -7.18
C TYR A 76 -3.88 3.34 -6.02
N ALA A 77 -2.95 3.50 -5.08
CA ALA A 77 -3.11 4.45 -3.99
C ALA A 77 -3.10 5.90 -4.48
N ILE A 78 -2.29 6.25 -5.48
CA ILE A 78 -2.31 7.58 -6.12
C ILE A 78 -3.65 7.82 -6.82
N LEU A 79 -4.18 6.83 -7.53
CA LEU A 79 -5.52 6.89 -8.13
C LEU A 79 -6.59 7.22 -7.07
N VAL A 80 -6.58 6.52 -5.93
CA VAL A 80 -7.63 6.63 -4.91
C VAL A 80 -7.49 7.86 -4.01
N PHE A 81 -6.26 8.25 -3.64
CA PHE A 81 -6.01 9.30 -2.64
C PHE A 81 -5.51 10.62 -3.21
N ILE A 82 -5.25 10.71 -4.52
CA ILE A 82 -4.83 11.97 -5.16
C ILE A 82 -5.65 12.22 -6.43
N GLY A 83 -5.65 11.29 -7.38
CA GLY A 83 -6.38 11.44 -8.65
C GLY A 83 -7.88 11.64 -8.45
N PHE A 84 -8.54 10.71 -7.74
CA PHE A 84 -9.95 10.82 -7.39
C PHE A 84 -10.27 12.07 -6.55
N PRO A 85 -9.55 12.37 -5.44
CA PRO A 85 -9.76 13.60 -4.67
C PRO A 85 -9.60 14.90 -5.45
N ALA A 86 -8.65 14.96 -6.40
CA ALA A 86 -8.47 16.13 -7.25
C ALA A 86 -9.69 16.36 -8.16
N ILE A 87 -10.27 15.30 -8.72
CA ILE A 87 -11.48 15.38 -9.54
C ILE A 87 -12.69 15.72 -8.68
N TYR A 88 -12.88 14.99 -7.58
CA TYR A 88 -14.03 15.13 -6.69
C TYR A 88 -14.07 16.51 -6.01
N GLY A 89 -12.94 16.96 -5.47
CA GLY A 89 -12.81 18.29 -4.87
C GLY A 89 -12.87 19.41 -5.92
N GLY A 90 -12.31 19.20 -7.12
CA GLY A 90 -12.37 20.18 -8.20
C GLY A 90 -13.77 20.42 -8.78
N PHE A 91 -14.71 19.50 -8.58
CA PHE A 91 -16.14 19.71 -8.87
C PHE A 91 -16.91 20.34 -7.71
N GLY A 92 -16.24 20.70 -6.61
CA GLY A 92 -16.89 21.27 -5.43
C GLY A 92 -17.67 20.27 -4.58
N PHE A 93 -17.47 18.96 -4.76
CA PHE A 93 -18.18 17.95 -3.95
C PHE A 93 -17.58 17.74 -2.55
N TYR A 94 -16.50 18.45 -2.21
CA TYR A 94 -15.85 18.34 -0.90
C TYR A 94 -15.34 19.69 -0.43
N GLU A 95 -15.85 20.14 0.72
CA GLU A 95 -15.36 21.31 1.42
C GLU A 95 -14.58 20.88 2.66
N SER A 96 -13.26 21.11 2.66
CA SER A 96 -12.42 20.65 3.77
C SER A 96 -12.34 21.60 4.96
N GLY A 97 -12.74 22.86 4.78
CA GLY A 97 -12.46 23.96 5.73
C GLY A 97 -10.97 24.29 5.92
N LYS A 98 -10.05 23.71 5.12
CA LYS A 98 -8.61 23.91 5.22
C LYS A 98 -8.11 25.05 4.31
N ASN A 99 -7.02 25.69 4.72
CA ASN A 99 -6.41 26.82 4.03
C ASN A 99 -5.50 26.38 2.86
N TYR A 100 -6.06 25.78 1.82
CA TYR A 100 -5.36 25.55 0.56
C TYR A 100 -5.82 26.54 -0.53
N THR A 101 -5.05 26.62 -1.61
CA THR A 101 -5.43 27.30 -2.85
C THR A 101 -5.52 26.29 -4.00
N PRO A 102 -6.29 26.56 -5.07
CA PRO A 102 -6.29 25.69 -6.26
C PRO A 102 -4.88 25.46 -6.82
N TRP A 103 -4.03 26.49 -6.80
CA TRP A 103 -2.62 26.38 -7.19
C TRP A 103 -1.82 25.41 -6.31
N SER A 104 -1.99 25.46 -5.00
CA SER A 104 -1.29 24.54 -4.08
C SER A 104 -1.70 23.08 -4.30
N LEU A 105 -2.98 22.82 -4.59
CA LEU A 105 -3.46 21.49 -4.92
C LEU A 105 -2.94 21.03 -6.29
N LEU A 106 -2.87 21.94 -7.27
CA LEU A 106 -2.28 21.65 -8.58
C LEU A 106 -0.81 21.21 -8.47
N ILE A 107 -0.02 21.85 -7.58
CA ILE A 107 1.35 21.42 -7.29
C ILE A 107 1.39 19.98 -6.78
N VAL A 108 0.48 19.59 -5.87
CA VAL A 108 0.38 18.20 -5.38
C VAL A 108 0.10 17.24 -6.54
N VAL A 109 -0.82 17.60 -7.45
CA VAL A 109 -1.14 16.79 -8.64
C VAL A 109 0.08 16.68 -9.57
N ILE A 110 0.83 17.76 -9.79
CA ILE A 110 2.07 17.74 -10.60
C ILE A 110 3.11 16.81 -9.97
N LEU A 111 3.34 16.90 -8.65
CA LEU A 111 4.28 16.03 -7.95
C LEU A 111 3.85 14.55 -8.02
N ALA A 112 2.55 14.27 -7.90
CA ALA A 112 1.99 12.93 -8.05
C ALA A 112 2.17 12.41 -9.47
N PHE A 113 1.97 13.26 -10.48
CA PHE A 113 2.17 12.95 -11.88
C PHE A 113 3.64 12.59 -12.16
N VAL A 114 4.59 13.36 -11.61
CA VAL A 114 6.03 13.06 -11.69
C VAL A 114 6.32 11.68 -11.07
N LEU A 115 5.87 11.43 -9.84
CA LEU A 115 6.03 10.12 -9.19
C LEU A 115 5.50 8.98 -10.08
N GLN A 116 4.31 9.15 -10.64
CA GLN A 116 3.64 8.15 -11.46
C GLN A 116 4.36 7.89 -12.79
N LEU A 117 4.87 8.94 -13.42
CA LEU A 117 5.65 8.86 -14.66
C LEU A 117 6.94 8.05 -14.43
N PHE A 118 7.68 8.34 -13.35
CA PHE A 118 8.91 7.63 -13.02
C PHE A 118 8.64 6.16 -12.66
N ILE A 119 7.56 5.84 -11.94
CA ILE A 119 7.15 4.46 -11.69
C ILE A 119 6.93 3.72 -13.02
N LEU A 120 6.17 4.30 -13.95
CA LEU A 120 5.84 3.65 -15.21
C LEU A 120 7.07 3.45 -16.12
N VAL A 121 7.94 4.47 -16.21
CA VAL A 121 9.19 4.39 -16.98
C VAL A 121 10.14 3.32 -16.41
N LEU A 122 10.39 3.36 -15.10
CA LEU A 122 11.38 2.48 -14.46
C LEU A 122 10.90 1.03 -14.33
N SER A 123 9.62 0.81 -14.03
CA SER A 123 9.04 -0.53 -13.84
C SER A 123 9.10 -1.38 -15.11
N SER A 124 9.17 -0.74 -16.27
CA SER A 124 9.28 -1.42 -17.56
C SER A 124 10.57 -2.22 -17.75
N THR A 125 11.58 -1.98 -16.91
CA THR A 125 12.85 -2.69 -16.88
C THR A 125 12.85 -3.93 -15.97
N ALA A 126 11.73 -4.22 -15.29
CA ALA A 126 11.65 -5.37 -14.40
C ALA A 126 11.64 -6.69 -15.20
N PRO A 127 12.41 -7.71 -14.79
CA PRO A 127 12.47 -8.98 -15.48
C PRO A 127 11.07 -9.60 -15.58
N ARG A 128 10.64 -9.87 -16.82
CA ARG A 128 9.39 -10.59 -17.12
C ARG A 128 9.48 -12.02 -16.60
N GLU A 129 8.33 -12.53 -16.14
CA GLU A 129 8.10 -13.88 -15.59
C GLU A 129 9.25 -14.85 -15.92
N SER A 130 10.21 -14.99 -14.99
CA SER A 130 11.14 -16.11 -15.08
C SER A 130 10.31 -17.38 -15.03
N ASN A 131 10.61 -18.39 -15.86
CA ASN A 131 9.93 -19.69 -15.83
C ASN A 131 9.97 -20.24 -14.40
N ILE A 132 8.86 -20.06 -13.67
CA ILE A 132 8.75 -20.49 -12.28
C ILE A 132 8.52 -21.99 -12.32
N THR A 133 9.55 -22.74 -11.94
CA THR A 133 9.47 -24.17 -11.76
C THR A 133 8.48 -24.44 -10.63
N LYS A 134 7.31 -25.01 -10.95
CA LYS A 134 6.35 -25.44 -9.93
C LYS A 134 7.03 -26.46 -9.04
N SER A 135 7.20 -26.12 -7.78
CA SER A 135 7.79 -27.02 -6.81
C SER A 135 6.78 -28.09 -6.38
N LYS A 136 7.28 -29.31 -6.19
CA LYS A 136 6.54 -30.43 -5.58
C LYS A 136 6.82 -30.48 -4.08
N LEU A 137 6.36 -29.48 -3.33
CA LEU A 137 6.33 -29.57 -1.87
C LEU A 137 5.26 -30.57 -1.42
N THR A 138 5.56 -31.36 -0.40
CA THR A 138 4.58 -32.24 0.25
C THR A 138 3.55 -31.40 1.02
N GLU A 139 2.28 -31.71 0.82
CA GLU A 139 1.11 -31.00 1.36
C GLU A 139 1.16 -30.84 2.89
N LYS A 140 1.65 -31.87 3.59
CA LYS A 140 1.77 -31.88 5.06
C LYS A 140 2.74 -30.82 5.61
N SER A 141 3.87 -30.58 4.93
CA SER A 141 4.86 -29.59 5.37
C SER A 141 4.33 -28.16 5.22
N LYS A 142 3.44 -27.94 4.25
CA LYS A 142 2.84 -26.64 3.99
C LYS A 142 1.89 -26.27 5.13
N ILE A 143 0.91 -27.12 5.43
CA ILE A 143 -0.11 -26.90 6.46
C ILE A 143 0.53 -26.63 7.82
N SER A 144 1.50 -27.47 8.22
CA SER A 144 2.19 -27.29 9.50
C SER A 144 2.88 -25.93 9.58
N GLY A 145 3.55 -25.49 8.51
CA GLY A 145 4.25 -24.19 8.48
C GLY A 145 3.31 -23.01 8.66
N ALA A 146 2.18 -22.97 7.96
CA ALA A 146 1.21 -21.89 8.15
C ALA A 146 0.57 -21.91 9.52
N LEU A 147 0.21 -23.09 10.04
CA LEU A 147 -0.40 -23.20 11.37
C LEU A 147 0.59 -22.71 12.44
N THR A 148 1.87 -23.09 12.33
CA THR A 148 2.92 -22.58 13.23
C THR A 148 3.06 -21.07 13.16
N ILE A 149 3.08 -20.48 11.96
CA ILE A 149 3.15 -19.02 11.79
C ILE A 149 1.92 -18.38 12.44
N ALA A 150 0.72 -18.85 12.10
CA ALA A 150 -0.54 -18.35 12.63
C ALA A 150 -0.59 -18.37 14.17
N THR A 151 -0.23 -19.51 14.77
CA THR A 151 -0.18 -19.68 16.22
C THR A 151 0.86 -18.77 16.85
N ALA A 152 2.07 -18.69 16.29
CA ALA A 152 3.12 -17.79 16.80
C ALA A 152 2.67 -16.33 16.77
N MET A 153 1.89 -15.95 15.75
CA MET A 153 1.36 -14.61 15.62
C MET A 153 0.24 -14.29 16.60
N LEU A 154 -0.71 -15.20 16.78
CA LEU A 154 -1.76 -15.10 17.79
C LEU A 154 -1.15 -14.95 19.18
N LEU A 155 -0.19 -15.80 19.52
CA LEU A 155 0.52 -15.75 20.79
C LEU A 155 1.34 -14.46 20.95
N GLY A 156 2.03 -14.00 19.90
CA GLY A 156 2.80 -12.76 19.93
C GLY A 156 1.91 -11.53 20.16
N THR A 157 0.73 -11.51 19.55
CA THR A 157 -0.25 -10.42 19.71
C THR A 157 -0.87 -10.45 21.09
N PHE A 158 -1.29 -11.63 21.56
CA PHE A 158 -1.77 -11.79 22.92
C PHE A 158 -0.71 -11.37 23.95
N ALA A 159 0.55 -11.80 23.77
CA ALA A 159 1.65 -11.43 24.66
C ALA A 159 1.90 -9.92 24.66
N ALA A 160 1.92 -9.25 23.51
CA ALA A 160 2.12 -7.81 23.47
C ALA A 160 0.93 -7.05 24.11
N GLN A 161 -0.31 -7.54 23.99
CA GLN A 161 -1.46 -6.97 24.69
C GLN A 161 -1.34 -7.13 26.21
N VAL A 162 -0.95 -8.32 26.69
CA VAL A 162 -0.70 -8.60 28.12
C VAL A 162 0.43 -7.71 28.67
N LEU A 163 1.45 -7.42 27.86
CA LEU A 163 2.55 -6.51 28.23
C LEU A 163 2.18 -5.03 28.17
N GLY A 164 0.90 -4.70 27.92
CA GLY A 164 0.41 -3.32 27.88
C GLY A 164 0.83 -2.54 26.64
N PHE A 165 1.34 -3.20 25.60
CA PHE A 165 1.46 -2.54 24.30
C PHE A 165 0.05 -2.34 23.76
N SER A 166 -0.28 -1.09 23.40
CA SER A 166 -1.49 -0.81 22.63
C SER A 166 -1.27 -1.31 21.21
N ILE A 167 -1.47 -2.62 21.03
CA ILE A 167 -1.72 -3.21 19.73
C ILE A 167 -3.16 -2.84 19.39
N GLY A 168 -3.40 -1.57 19.06
CA GLY A 168 -4.72 -1.18 18.58
C GLY A 168 -5.12 -2.07 17.40
N ALA A 169 -6.42 -2.13 17.11
CA ALA A 169 -7.02 -2.35 15.78
C ALA A 169 -6.11 -2.96 14.70
N ALA A 170 -5.19 -2.14 14.19
CA ALA A 170 -4.19 -2.50 13.19
C ALA A 170 -3.47 -3.84 13.40
N GLY A 171 -3.08 -4.20 14.63
CA GLY A 171 -2.32 -5.44 14.84
C GLY A 171 -3.13 -6.72 14.63
N PHE A 172 -4.45 -6.68 14.89
CA PHE A 172 -5.33 -7.82 14.61
C PHE A 172 -5.60 -7.93 13.10
N SER A 173 -5.82 -6.81 12.40
CA SER A 173 -6.05 -6.79 10.95
C SER A 173 -4.86 -7.36 10.16
N TRP A 174 -3.64 -7.13 10.64
CA TRP A 174 -2.45 -7.75 10.07
C TRP A 174 -2.41 -9.25 10.32
N LEU A 175 -2.81 -9.74 11.50
CA LEU A 175 -2.91 -11.17 11.76
C LEU A 175 -3.81 -11.89 10.76
N SER A 176 -4.93 -11.25 10.45
CA SER A 176 -5.93 -11.67 9.46
C SER A 176 -5.32 -11.78 8.07
N ILE A 177 -4.57 -10.75 7.66
CA ILE A 177 -3.81 -10.72 6.40
C ILE A 177 -2.78 -11.86 6.35
N LEU A 178 -2.08 -12.10 7.45
CA LEU A 178 -0.97 -13.04 7.54
C LEU A 178 -1.50 -14.47 7.50
N PHE A 179 -2.62 -14.72 8.18
CA PHE A 179 -3.33 -16.01 8.16
C PHE A 179 -3.97 -16.29 6.81
N ALA A 180 -4.65 -15.31 6.22
CA ALA A 180 -5.18 -15.32 4.86
C ALA A 180 -4.11 -15.70 3.83
N SER A 181 -2.97 -14.98 3.90
CA SER A 181 -1.81 -15.20 3.03
C SER A 181 -1.27 -16.61 3.22
N ALA A 182 -1.09 -17.02 4.47
CA ALA A 182 -0.60 -18.36 4.78
C ALA A 182 -1.52 -19.41 4.14
N VAL A 183 -2.83 -19.41 4.42
CA VAL A 183 -3.76 -20.44 3.92
C VAL A 183 -3.84 -20.47 2.38
N LEU A 184 -3.90 -19.31 1.71
CA LEU A 184 -3.97 -19.25 0.24
C LEU A 184 -2.69 -19.75 -0.45
N PHE A 185 -1.52 -19.63 0.19
CA PHE A 185 -0.26 -20.12 -0.35
C PHE A 185 -0.08 -21.65 -0.23
N LEU A 186 -0.87 -22.33 0.61
CA LEU A 186 -0.60 -23.73 0.92
C LEU A 186 -1.22 -24.75 -0.03
N GLU A 187 -2.36 -24.53 -0.68
CA GLU A 187 -3.15 -25.69 -1.15
C GLU A 187 -3.65 -25.68 -2.60
N GLN A 188 -3.49 -26.85 -3.21
CA GLN A 188 -4.09 -27.27 -4.46
C GLN A 188 -5.38 -28.04 -4.15
N GLY A 189 -6.50 -27.33 -3.97
CA GLY A 189 -7.80 -27.97 -3.76
C GLY A 189 -8.92 -26.94 -3.60
N LYS A 190 -10.01 -27.09 -4.37
CA LYS A 190 -11.13 -26.13 -4.38
C LYS A 190 -11.77 -25.95 -3.00
N LEU A 191 -11.99 -27.04 -2.25
CA LEU A 191 -12.66 -27.01 -0.94
C LEU A 191 -11.86 -26.24 0.11
N ARG A 192 -10.54 -26.47 0.14
CA ARG A 192 -9.61 -25.80 1.04
C ARG A 192 -9.42 -24.32 0.69
N GLN A 193 -9.40 -24.00 -0.60
CA GLN A 193 -9.43 -22.61 -1.07
C GLN A 193 -10.73 -21.91 -0.64
N LEU A 194 -11.88 -22.58 -0.73
CA LEU A 194 -13.15 -22.03 -0.26
C LEU A 194 -13.15 -21.83 1.25
N PHE A 195 -12.61 -22.78 2.03
CA PHE A 195 -12.46 -22.63 3.48
C PHE A 195 -11.54 -21.45 3.84
N ALA A 196 -10.41 -21.30 3.14
CA ALA A 196 -9.51 -20.17 3.28
C ALA A 196 -10.24 -18.85 3.03
N VAL A 197 -10.99 -18.77 1.94
CA VAL A 197 -11.79 -17.60 1.59
C VAL A 197 -12.87 -17.32 2.63
N ALA A 198 -13.59 -18.34 3.09
CA ALA A 198 -14.60 -18.19 4.13
C ALA A 198 -13.98 -17.67 5.44
N LEU A 199 -12.83 -18.22 5.84
CA LEU A 199 -12.10 -17.79 7.02
C LEU A 199 -11.59 -16.36 6.87
N MET A 200 -11.06 -15.97 5.71
CA MET A 200 -10.72 -14.58 5.41
C MET A 200 -11.93 -13.65 5.57
N ILE A 201 -13.10 -14.04 5.06
CA ILE A 201 -14.34 -13.27 5.18
C ILE A 201 -14.74 -13.13 6.65
N VAL A 202 -14.67 -14.22 7.43
CA VAL A 202 -14.99 -14.20 8.87
C VAL A 202 -14.05 -13.25 9.61
N VAL A 203 -12.74 -13.37 9.39
CA VAL A 203 -11.79 -12.51 10.08
C VAL A 203 -11.93 -11.06 9.62
N PHE A 204 -12.16 -10.80 8.33
CA PHE A 204 -12.51 -9.47 7.82
C PHE A 204 -13.77 -8.91 8.51
N ALA A 205 -14.81 -9.73 8.70
CA ALA A 205 -16.04 -9.32 9.38
C ALA A 205 -15.83 -9.05 10.87
N MET A 206 -14.97 -9.83 11.54
CA MET A 206 -14.59 -9.61 12.94
C MET A 206 -13.81 -8.30 13.11
N GLU A 207 -12.81 -8.06 12.26
CA GLU A 207 -12.08 -6.78 12.20
C GLU A 207 -13.03 -5.63 11.92
N PHE A 208 -13.91 -5.80 10.93
CA PHE A 208 -14.91 -4.81 10.59
C PHE A 208 -15.77 -4.47 11.81
N GLY A 209 -16.23 -5.44 12.59
CA GLY A 209 -17.03 -5.20 13.81
C GLY A 209 -16.25 -4.59 14.97
N ALA A 210 -14.96 -4.89 15.10
CA ALA A 210 -14.12 -4.40 16.20
C ALA A 210 -13.57 -2.97 15.95
N ASP A 211 -13.31 -2.61 14.69
CA ASP A 211 -12.51 -1.45 14.32
C ASP A 211 -13.28 -0.32 13.61
N LEU A 212 -14.59 -0.21 13.77
CA LEU A 212 -15.35 0.95 13.23
C LEU A 212 -14.91 2.31 13.80
N GLY A 213 -14.06 2.33 14.84
CA GLY A 213 -13.31 3.52 15.24
C GLY A 213 -12.46 4.05 14.08
N GLY A 214 -12.42 5.37 13.89
CA GLY A 214 -12.10 6.07 12.62
C GLY A 214 -10.87 5.64 11.77
N PHE A 215 -9.95 4.82 12.28
CA PHE A 215 -8.80 4.26 11.55
C PHE A 215 -9.04 2.89 10.89
N GLY A 216 -10.07 2.13 11.27
CA GLY A 216 -10.27 0.76 10.77
C GLY A 216 -10.45 0.66 9.25
N ARG A 217 -11.05 1.67 8.62
CA ARG A 217 -11.33 1.68 7.18
C ARG A 217 -10.09 1.58 6.30
N LEU A 218 -9.00 2.22 6.72
CA LEU A 218 -7.74 2.12 5.99
C LEU A 218 -7.07 0.75 6.20
N ASN A 219 -7.20 0.17 7.39
CA ASN A 219 -6.75 -1.21 7.63
C ASN A 219 -7.54 -2.20 6.77
N LEU A 220 -8.85 -2.01 6.60
CA LEU A 220 -9.68 -2.82 5.70
C LEU A 220 -9.24 -2.70 4.24
N ALA A 221 -8.88 -1.49 3.78
CA ALA A 221 -8.35 -1.30 2.42
C ALA A 221 -7.00 -2.03 2.23
N VAL A 222 -6.12 -1.95 3.23
CA VAL A 222 -4.82 -2.66 3.24
C VAL A 222 -5.03 -4.18 3.26
N LEU A 223 -5.99 -4.68 4.02
CA LEU A 223 -6.37 -6.09 4.05
C LEU A 223 -6.92 -6.56 2.70
N ALA A 224 -7.84 -5.81 2.09
CA ALA A 224 -8.38 -6.12 0.78
C ALA A 224 -7.28 -6.20 -0.29
N ILE A 225 -6.34 -5.24 -0.30
CA ILE A 225 -5.21 -5.25 -1.23
C ILE A 225 -4.21 -6.36 -0.93
N SER A 226 -4.03 -6.73 0.34
CA SER A 226 -3.21 -7.89 0.69
C SER A 226 -3.79 -9.18 0.13
N VAL A 227 -5.11 -9.40 0.29
CA VAL A 227 -5.82 -10.56 -0.29
C VAL A 227 -5.71 -10.56 -1.81
N ALA A 228 -5.92 -9.42 -2.46
CA ALA A 228 -5.75 -9.29 -3.91
C ALA A 228 -4.30 -9.59 -4.34
N THR A 229 -3.31 -9.14 -3.57
CA THR A 229 -1.89 -9.39 -3.83
C THR A 229 -1.57 -10.89 -3.77
N VAL A 230 -2.00 -11.57 -2.70
CA VAL A 230 -1.83 -13.02 -2.56
C VAL A 230 -2.53 -13.77 -3.68
N ALA A 231 -3.78 -13.43 -3.97
CA ALA A 231 -4.53 -14.03 -5.07
C ALA A 231 -3.81 -13.84 -6.42
N SER A 232 -3.20 -12.66 -6.63
CA SER A 232 -2.45 -12.35 -7.85
C SER A 232 -1.18 -13.19 -7.99
N PHE A 233 -0.52 -13.56 -6.88
CA PHE A 233 0.65 -14.44 -6.91
C PHE A 233 0.29 -15.88 -7.30
N GLY A 234 -0.87 -16.37 -6.84
CA GLY A 234 -1.36 -17.72 -7.13
C GLY A 234 -2.02 -17.85 -8.51
N ILE A 235 -3.02 -17.02 -8.80
CA ILE A 235 -3.87 -17.14 -10.00
C ILE A 235 -3.19 -16.51 -11.23
N ARG A 236 -2.45 -15.41 -11.04
CA ARG A 236 -1.75 -14.65 -12.09
C ARG A 236 -2.63 -14.32 -13.29
N LYS A 237 -3.77 -13.69 -13.03
CA LYS A 237 -4.66 -13.20 -14.08
C LYS A 237 -4.91 -11.71 -13.86
N TRP A 238 -4.93 -10.96 -14.96
CA TRP A 238 -5.14 -9.52 -14.96
C TRP A 238 -6.51 -9.14 -14.35
N TRP A 239 -7.51 -10.03 -14.43
CA TRP A 239 -8.84 -9.75 -13.90
C TRP A 239 -8.84 -9.48 -12.39
N ILE A 240 -7.85 -9.97 -11.63
CA ILE A 240 -7.76 -9.67 -10.18
C ILE A 240 -7.61 -8.17 -9.96
N LYS A 241 -6.75 -7.51 -10.76
CA LYS A 241 -6.61 -6.05 -10.75
C LYS A 241 -7.90 -5.35 -11.16
N ALA A 242 -8.57 -5.87 -12.20
CA ALA A 242 -9.84 -5.30 -12.64
C ALA A 242 -10.91 -5.38 -11.55
N VAL A 243 -11.05 -6.54 -10.90
CA VAL A 243 -11.96 -6.73 -9.76
C VAL A 243 -11.58 -5.80 -8.61
N THR A 244 -10.29 -5.66 -8.29
CA THR A 244 -9.84 -4.70 -7.27
C THR A 244 -10.34 -3.29 -7.55
N VAL A 245 -10.13 -2.77 -8.77
CA VAL A 245 -10.56 -1.41 -9.15
C VAL A 245 -12.08 -1.26 -9.19
N ILE A 246 -12.79 -2.23 -9.79
CA ILE A 246 -14.26 -2.18 -9.91
C ILE A 246 -14.91 -2.19 -8.52
N LEU A 247 -14.40 -3.00 -7.59
CA LEU A 247 -14.94 -3.08 -6.24
C LEU A 247 -14.55 -1.88 -5.36
N THR A 248 -13.55 -1.08 -5.74
CA THR A 248 -13.16 0.11 -4.98
C THR A 248 -14.33 1.08 -4.77
N GLY A 249 -15.09 1.39 -5.83
CA GLY A 249 -16.20 2.35 -5.75
C GLY A 249 -17.29 1.92 -4.75
N PRO A 250 -17.95 0.76 -4.95
CA PRO A 250 -18.95 0.25 -4.02
C PRO A 250 -18.42 0.08 -2.59
N ALA A 251 -17.17 -0.39 -2.43
CA ALA A 251 -16.57 -0.53 -1.12
C ALA A 251 -16.38 0.83 -0.43
N LEU A 252 -15.93 1.86 -1.16
CA LEU A 252 -15.79 3.21 -0.62
C LEU A 252 -17.14 3.79 -0.21
N MET A 253 -18.18 3.67 -1.05
CA MET A 253 -19.52 4.14 -0.72
C MET A 253 -20.04 3.51 0.58
N PHE A 254 -19.91 2.18 0.69
CA PHE A 254 -20.27 1.46 1.91
C PHE A 254 -19.47 1.97 3.13
N LEU A 255 -18.15 2.15 3.00
CA LEU A 255 -17.31 2.65 4.11
C LEU A 255 -17.55 4.13 4.45
N VAL A 256 -18.11 4.92 3.53
CA VAL A 256 -18.55 6.30 3.75
C VAL A 256 -19.82 6.29 4.61
N GLU A 257 -20.84 5.55 4.21
CA GLU A 257 -22.11 5.42 4.94
C GLU A 257 -21.88 4.91 6.38
N GLN A 258 -21.05 3.89 6.54
CA GLN A 258 -20.70 3.35 7.87
C GLN A 258 -20.00 4.38 8.75
N ARG A 259 -19.21 5.29 8.17
CA ARG A 259 -18.56 6.36 8.93
C ARG A 259 -19.56 7.43 9.34
N VAL A 260 -20.46 7.84 8.45
CA VAL A 260 -21.50 8.82 8.78
C VAL A 260 -22.35 8.30 9.94
N ALA A 261 -22.87 7.06 9.83
CA ALA A 261 -23.64 6.42 10.90
C ALA A 261 -22.87 6.34 12.24
N PHE A 262 -21.56 6.05 12.20
CA PHE A 262 -20.72 6.05 13.40
C PHE A 262 -20.56 7.45 14.00
N LEU A 263 -20.35 8.48 13.19
CA LEU A 263 -20.18 9.85 13.66
C LEU A 263 -21.48 10.41 14.24
N GLU A 264 -22.61 10.14 13.61
CA GLU A 264 -23.94 10.54 14.11
C GLU A 264 -24.26 9.90 15.45
N SER A 265 -24.03 8.59 15.58
CA SER A 265 -24.23 7.88 16.84
C SER A 265 -23.27 8.34 17.94
N SER A 266 -22.02 8.70 17.59
CA SER A 266 -21.02 9.15 18.56
C SER A 266 -21.22 10.60 19.01
N ARG A 267 -21.67 11.49 18.12
CA ARG A 267 -21.85 12.92 18.41
C ARG A 267 -23.28 13.28 18.81
N GLY A 268 -24.27 12.41 18.55
CA GLY A 268 -25.68 12.69 18.80
C GLY A 268 -26.26 13.79 17.92
N VAL A 269 -25.60 14.13 16.80
CA VAL A 269 -26.03 15.14 15.83
C VAL A 269 -25.85 14.61 14.41
N SER A 270 -26.68 15.07 13.48
CA SER A 270 -26.50 14.79 12.05
C SER A 270 -25.16 15.32 11.59
N VAL A 271 -24.41 14.49 10.86
CA VAL A 271 -23.09 14.84 10.34
C VAL A 271 -23.19 14.96 8.83
N ASP A 272 -22.52 15.95 8.26
CA ASP A 272 -22.47 16.12 6.81
C ASP A 272 -21.84 14.88 6.14
N ASP A 273 -22.43 14.45 5.03
CA ASP A 273 -21.98 13.31 4.22
C ASP A 273 -20.51 13.47 3.79
N SER A 274 -20.07 14.72 3.63
CA SER A 274 -18.67 15.06 3.32
C SER A 274 -17.67 14.55 4.37
N GLU A 275 -18.05 14.44 5.65
CA GLU A 275 -17.18 13.89 6.69
C GLU A 275 -16.93 12.38 6.48
N GLY A 276 -17.90 11.68 5.88
CA GLY A 276 -17.81 10.26 5.52
C GLY A 276 -16.60 9.98 4.61
N ILE A 277 -16.52 10.71 3.50
CA ILE A 277 -15.48 10.58 2.48
C ILE A 277 -14.16 11.28 2.84
N GLY A 278 -14.17 12.12 3.88
CA GLY A 278 -13.01 12.92 4.29
C GLY A 278 -11.73 12.13 4.58
N SER A 279 -11.79 10.82 4.87
CA SER A 279 -10.57 10.01 5.01
C SER A 279 -9.88 9.67 3.68
N VAL A 280 -10.63 9.69 2.56
CA VAL A 280 -10.10 9.45 1.22
C VAL A 280 -9.64 10.75 0.60
N VAL A 281 -10.44 11.82 0.77
CA VAL A 281 -10.26 13.10 0.08
C VAL A 281 -9.48 14.12 0.92
N GLY A 282 -9.59 14.05 2.25
CA GLY A 282 -8.93 14.98 3.18
C GLY A 282 -7.40 15.00 3.11
N PRO A 283 -6.69 13.86 2.97
CA PRO A 283 -5.23 13.86 2.91
C PRO A 283 -4.65 14.65 1.72
N PHE A 284 -5.33 14.61 0.57
CA PHE A 284 -4.97 15.41 -0.59
C PHE A 284 -5.05 16.92 -0.29
N HIS A 285 -6.14 17.33 0.35
CA HIS A 285 -6.33 18.73 0.76
C HIS A 285 -5.34 19.17 1.83
N SER A 286 -5.01 18.30 2.79
CA SER A 286 -3.91 18.53 3.76
C SER A 286 -2.58 18.76 3.04
N ALA A 287 -2.26 17.96 2.02
CA ALA A 287 -1.05 18.14 1.21
C ALA A 287 -1.05 19.52 0.52
N GLY A 288 -2.21 19.94 -0.01
CA GLY A 288 -2.39 21.29 -0.56
C GLY A 288 -2.17 22.39 0.48
N THR A 289 -2.71 22.23 1.70
CA THR A 289 -2.50 23.17 2.81
C THR A 289 -1.03 23.28 3.20
N ILE A 290 -0.30 22.16 3.23
CA ILE A 290 1.16 22.17 3.47
C ILE A 290 1.90 22.95 2.38
N VAL A 291 1.57 22.70 1.10
CA VAL A 291 2.16 23.44 -0.03
C VAL A 291 1.84 24.93 0.09
N ASN A 292 0.59 25.29 0.40
CA ASN A 292 0.17 26.67 0.55
C ASN A 292 0.90 27.38 1.70
N ALA A 293 1.00 26.74 2.87
CA ALA A 293 1.72 27.26 4.02
C ALA A 293 3.22 27.48 3.70
N LEU A 294 3.85 26.56 2.96
CA LEU A 294 5.22 26.71 2.50
C LEU A 294 5.38 27.92 1.55
N LEU A 295 4.49 28.07 0.57
CA LEU A 295 4.52 29.18 -0.39
C LEU A 295 4.30 30.55 0.28
N GLN A 296 3.54 30.57 1.37
CA GLN A 296 3.30 31.77 2.19
C GLN A 296 4.40 32.03 3.22
N GLY A 297 5.41 31.16 3.33
CA GLY A 297 6.47 31.27 4.33
C GLY A 297 6.01 31.04 5.76
N GLN A 298 4.87 30.37 5.96
CA GLN A 298 4.32 30.06 7.29
C GLN A 298 5.04 28.90 7.98
N ILE A 299 5.66 28.01 7.20
CA ILE A 299 6.43 26.87 7.69
C ILE A 299 7.83 26.86 7.10
N GLY A 300 8.80 26.42 7.90
CA GLY A 300 10.16 26.09 7.47
C GLY A 300 10.26 24.66 6.94
N LEU A 301 11.43 24.34 6.38
CA LEU A 301 11.75 22.96 5.98
C LEU A 301 12.22 22.15 7.18
N ASP A 302 11.73 20.92 7.29
CA ASP A 302 12.05 20.01 8.41
C ASP A 302 13.25 19.08 8.14
N TRP A 303 13.83 19.16 6.92
CA TRP A 303 15.09 18.51 6.52
C TRP A 303 15.19 17.00 6.78
N GLY A 304 14.05 16.30 6.83
CA GLY A 304 13.99 14.86 7.02
C GLY A 304 13.65 14.42 8.45
N ALA A 305 13.31 15.33 9.37
CA ALA A 305 13.03 14.95 10.74
C ALA A 305 11.83 14.00 10.85
N THR A 306 10.80 14.14 10.01
CA THR A 306 9.68 13.18 10.00
C THR A 306 10.07 11.78 9.49
N PHE A 307 10.98 11.68 8.52
CA PHE A 307 11.52 10.38 8.07
C PHE A 307 12.38 9.74 9.14
N PHE A 308 13.15 10.54 9.86
CA PHE A 308 13.92 10.08 11.00
C PHE A 308 13.01 9.65 12.17
N ALA A 309 11.92 10.38 12.42
CA ALA A 309 10.88 10.00 13.38
C ALA A 309 10.27 8.63 13.02
N ALA A 310 10.04 8.36 11.73
CA ALA A 310 9.55 7.08 11.25
C ALA A 310 10.55 5.96 11.53
N ALA A 311 11.84 6.18 11.26
CA ALA A 311 12.91 5.22 11.55
C ALA A 311 13.07 4.94 13.06
N MET A 312 12.77 5.92 13.92
CA MET A 312 12.91 5.85 15.38
C MET A 312 11.59 5.60 16.12
N VAL A 313 10.53 5.19 15.39
CA VAL A 313 9.21 4.98 15.98
C VAL A 313 9.23 3.92 17.09
N TRP A 314 10.07 2.90 16.95
CA TRP A 314 10.23 1.78 17.88
C TRP A 314 10.88 2.16 19.20
N VAL A 315 11.52 3.34 19.31
CA VAL A 315 12.12 3.82 20.57
C VAL A 315 11.03 4.45 21.44
N PRO A 316 10.65 3.89 22.60
CA PRO A 316 9.62 4.47 23.45
C PRO A 316 10.01 5.87 23.98
N ARG A 317 9.04 6.79 24.07
CA ARG A 317 9.29 8.15 24.60
C ARG A 317 9.82 8.19 26.04
N ARG A 318 9.60 7.14 26.85
CA ARG A 318 10.21 7.05 28.19
C ARG A 318 11.75 7.03 28.18
N PHE A 319 12.35 6.52 27.09
CA PHE A 319 13.81 6.45 26.95
C PHE A 319 14.36 7.60 26.11
N TRP A 320 13.55 8.19 25.24
CA TRP A 320 13.88 9.38 24.47
C TRP A 320 12.69 10.33 24.40
N PRO A 321 12.48 11.17 25.44
CA PRO A 321 11.33 12.07 25.54
C PRO A 321 11.24 13.03 24.36
N ASP A 322 12.38 13.59 23.97
CA ASP A 322 12.53 14.61 22.94
C ASP A 322 12.67 14.05 21.52
N LYS A 323 12.33 12.78 21.29
CA LYS A 323 12.39 12.22 19.94
C LYS A 323 11.44 12.98 19.00
N PRO A 324 11.83 13.17 17.72
CA PRO A 324 11.00 13.86 16.73
C PRO A 324 9.57 13.32 16.66
N ILE A 325 8.65 14.22 16.37
CA ILE A 325 7.23 13.91 16.30
C ILE A 325 6.96 13.32 14.90
N GLY A 326 5.93 12.48 14.80
CA GLY A 326 5.55 11.92 13.51
C GLY A 326 4.85 12.97 12.64
N PHE A 327 5.08 12.89 11.33
CA PHE A 327 4.52 13.79 10.31
C PHE A 327 3.06 14.17 10.56
N GLY A 328 2.19 13.17 10.77
CA GLY A 328 0.75 13.40 10.93
C GLY A 328 0.37 14.29 12.12
N ARG A 329 1.20 14.34 13.18
CA ARG A 329 0.96 15.23 14.32
C ARG A 329 1.53 16.62 14.08
N GLU A 330 2.65 16.74 13.38
CA GLU A 330 3.27 18.03 13.06
C GLU A 330 2.39 18.87 12.13
N ILE A 331 1.85 18.25 11.07
CA ILE A 331 1.04 18.98 10.09
C ILE A 331 -0.29 19.53 10.65
N VAL A 332 -0.73 19.06 11.82
CA VAL A 332 -1.94 19.59 12.50
C VAL A 332 -1.80 21.09 12.76
N GLU A 333 -0.58 21.58 12.99
CA GLU A 333 -0.31 23.01 13.19
C GLU A 333 -0.80 23.86 12.01
N VAL A 334 -0.71 23.35 10.78
CA VAL A 334 -1.15 24.07 9.59
C VAL A 334 -2.51 23.61 9.07
N THR A 335 -2.83 22.32 9.20
CA THR A 335 -4.08 21.79 8.64
C THR A 335 -5.27 22.06 9.53
N GLN A 336 -5.11 21.99 10.86
CA GLN A 336 -6.17 22.11 11.86
C GLN A 336 -5.62 22.67 13.18
N PRO A 337 -5.14 23.94 13.20
CA PRO A 337 -4.43 24.51 14.34
C PRO A 337 -5.22 24.47 15.65
N TYR A 338 -6.55 24.55 15.58
CA TYR A 338 -7.44 24.49 16.74
C TYR A 338 -7.44 23.12 17.45
N LEU A 339 -6.90 22.06 16.83
CA LEU A 339 -6.76 20.72 17.42
C LEU A 339 -5.34 20.40 17.87
N ILE A 340 -4.39 21.35 17.78
CA ILE A 340 -3.01 21.11 18.19
C ILE A 340 -2.90 20.78 19.69
N SER A 341 -3.77 21.34 20.53
CA SER A 341 -3.78 21.04 21.97
C SER A 341 -4.39 19.67 22.30
N SER A 342 -5.13 19.06 21.36
CA SER A 342 -5.78 17.77 21.54
C SER A 342 -4.76 16.63 21.55
N LYS A 343 -4.55 16.05 22.73
CA LYS A 343 -3.59 14.95 22.91
C LYS A 343 -3.96 13.76 22.02
N GLY A 344 -3.02 13.35 21.17
CA GLY A 344 -3.18 12.18 20.29
C GLY A 344 -3.88 12.48 18.97
N TYR A 345 -4.28 13.72 18.70
CA TYR A 345 -4.82 14.09 17.39
C TYR A 345 -3.72 14.08 16.32
N SER A 346 -4.01 13.55 15.14
CA SER A 346 -3.11 13.55 13.98
C SER A 346 -3.93 13.67 12.71
N ASP A 347 -3.39 14.37 11.72
CA ASP A 347 -3.94 14.43 10.37
C ASP A 347 -3.11 13.56 9.41
N ALA A 348 -3.61 13.34 8.20
CA ALA A 348 -2.88 12.70 7.12
C ALA A 348 -2.62 13.73 6.01
N GLY A 349 -1.41 13.71 5.43
CA GLY A 349 -0.96 14.70 4.44
C GLY A 349 -0.40 14.11 3.16
N THR A 350 -0.62 12.82 2.89
CA THR A 350 0.04 12.03 1.83
C THR A 350 1.57 11.96 1.93
N PHE A 351 2.18 11.01 1.21
CA PHE A 351 3.64 10.99 1.06
C PHE A 351 4.18 12.24 0.34
N ILE A 352 3.38 12.86 -0.53
CA ILE A 352 3.77 14.05 -1.28
C ILE A 352 3.85 15.25 -0.35
N GLY A 353 2.85 15.43 0.52
CA GLY A 353 2.89 16.47 1.54
C GLY A 353 4.07 16.30 2.49
N GLU A 354 4.41 15.05 2.88
CA GLU A 354 5.60 14.77 3.71
C GLU A 354 6.91 15.14 2.99
N ALA A 355 7.01 14.83 1.69
CA ALA A 355 8.16 15.20 0.88
C ALA A 355 8.33 16.73 0.81
N VAL A 356 7.23 17.47 0.63
CA VAL A 356 7.23 18.94 0.60
C VAL A 356 7.56 19.53 1.97
N TRP A 357 6.99 19.00 3.05
CA TRP A 357 7.26 19.41 4.42
C TRP A 357 8.75 19.34 4.76
N ASN A 358 9.41 18.26 4.35
CA ASN A 358 10.82 18.05 4.67
C ASN A 358 11.79 18.78 3.75
N PHE A 359 11.51 18.86 2.44
CA PHE A 359 12.50 19.29 1.45
C PHE A 359 12.02 20.38 0.48
N GLY A 360 10.82 20.91 0.69
CA GLY A 360 10.17 21.86 -0.21
C GLY A 360 9.79 21.21 -1.54
N ILE A 361 9.26 22.03 -2.47
CA ILE A 361 8.76 21.52 -3.76
C ILE A 361 9.88 20.90 -4.60
N GLY A 362 11.03 21.56 -4.69
CA GLY A 362 12.18 21.07 -5.47
C GLY A 362 12.79 19.79 -4.89
N GLY A 363 12.98 19.74 -3.58
CA GLY A 363 13.49 18.54 -2.91
C GLY A 363 12.49 17.38 -2.92
N ALA A 364 11.19 17.68 -2.90
CA ALA A 364 10.15 16.66 -3.06
C ALA A 364 10.26 15.94 -4.41
N VAL A 365 10.51 16.65 -5.52
CA VAL A 365 10.73 16.01 -6.84
C VAL A 365 11.85 14.98 -6.77
N LEU A 366 12.99 15.35 -6.17
CA LEU A 366 14.14 14.44 -6.04
C LEU A 366 13.79 13.21 -5.18
N LEU A 367 13.11 13.42 -4.04
CA LEU A 367 12.70 12.32 -3.16
C LEU A 367 11.73 11.35 -3.88
N LEU A 368 10.76 11.88 -4.63
CA LEU A 368 9.79 11.06 -5.36
C LEU A 368 10.46 10.22 -6.44
N VAL A 369 11.46 10.76 -7.16
CA VAL A 369 12.28 10.00 -8.10
C VAL A 369 13.03 8.86 -7.39
N LEU A 370 13.70 9.16 -6.26
CA LEU A 370 14.41 8.16 -5.46
C LEU A 370 13.45 7.06 -4.95
N PHE A 371 12.25 7.45 -4.53
CA PHE A 371 11.21 6.54 -4.10
C PHE A 371 10.75 5.62 -5.24
N SER A 372 10.57 6.11 -6.46
CA SER A 372 10.29 5.27 -7.65
C SER A 372 11.40 4.26 -7.91
N PHE A 373 12.67 4.67 -7.79
CA PHE A 373 13.80 3.73 -7.91
C PHE A 373 13.77 2.64 -6.83
N MET A 374 13.46 3.02 -5.59
CA MET A 374 13.32 2.07 -4.47
C MET A 374 12.20 1.06 -4.74
N LEU A 375 11.03 1.52 -5.20
CA LEU A 375 9.89 0.66 -5.55
C LEU A 375 10.26 -0.38 -6.61
N VAL A 376 10.91 0.04 -7.70
CA VAL A 376 11.30 -0.88 -8.78
C VAL A 376 12.37 -1.88 -8.32
N LYS A 377 13.32 -1.45 -7.49
CA LYS A 377 14.28 -2.37 -6.86
C LYS A 377 13.56 -3.38 -5.98
N PHE A 378 12.60 -2.93 -5.17
CA PHE A 378 11.79 -3.78 -4.31
C PHE A 378 10.97 -4.79 -5.12
N ASP A 379 10.32 -4.36 -6.20
CA ASP A 379 9.61 -5.27 -7.11
C ASP A 379 10.53 -6.34 -7.74
N LYS A 380 11.76 -5.95 -8.11
CA LYS A 380 12.78 -6.89 -8.60
C LYS A 380 13.20 -7.89 -7.51
N LEU A 381 13.24 -7.49 -6.25
CA LEU A 381 13.54 -8.37 -5.12
C LEU A 381 12.38 -9.35 -4.87
N VAL A 382 11.14 -8.87 -4.83
CA VAL A 382 9.93 -9.68 -4.70
C VAL A 382 9.88 -10.74 -5.81
N GLY A 383 10.06 -10.33 -7.07
CA GLY A 383 10.03 -11.24 -8.21
C GLY A 383 11.13 -12.31 -8.17
N LYS A 384 12.31 -11.99 -7.61
CA LYS A 384 13.41 -12.94 -7.44
C LYS A 384 13.16 -13.94 -6.30
N GLN A 385 12.49 -13.53 -5.23
CA GLN A 385 12.42 -14.32 -3.98
C GLN A 385 11.10 -15.06 -3.81
N ALA A 386 9.97 -14.49 -4.26
CA ALA A 386 8.63 -15.04 -4.03
C ALA A 386 8.39 -16.46 -4.59
N PHE A 387 9.35 -17.03 -5.33
CA PHE A 387 9.19 -18.30 -6.03
C PHE A 387 10.40 -19.25 -5.97
N LYS A 388 11.43 -18.99 -5.14
CA LYS A 388 12.72 -19.70 -5.31
C LYS A 388 12.94 -21.02 -4.56
N THR A 389 12.17 -21.43 -3.55
CA THR A 389 12.49 -22.66 -2.78
C THR A 389 11.29 -23.26 -2.01
N ASN A 390 11.53 -24.40 -1.36
CA ASN A 390 10.53 -25.27 -0.72
C ASN A 390 10.51 -25.14 0.81
N ALA A 391 11.02 -24.04 1.37
CA ALA A 391 11.18 -23.91 2.81
C ALA A 391 10.08 -23.05 3.43
N ILE A 392 9.82 -23.26 4.72
CA ILE A 392 8.97 -22.38 5.55
C ILE A 392 9.46 -20.92 5.46
N ASP A 393 10.77 -20.70 5.30
CA ASP A 393 11.41 -19.41 5.04
C ASP A 393 10.73 -18.65 3.89
N ASN A 394 10.25 -19.34 2.86
CA ASN A 394 9.58 -18.68 1.73
C ASN A 394 8.15 -18.27 2.02
N ILE A 395 7.46 -18.99 2.91
CA ILE A 395 6.13 -18.59 3.35
C ILE A 395 6.29 -17.29 4.15
N VAL A 396 7.21 -17.26 5.12
CA VAL A 396 7.51 -16.05 5.91
C VAL A 396 7.92 -14.89 5.01
N GLN A 397 8.81 -15.11 4.04
CA GLN A 397 9.23 -14.07 3.08
C GLN A 397 8.08 -13.59 2.19
N SER A 398 7.26 -14.49 1.65
CA SER A 398 6.11 -14.13 0.81
C SER A 398 5.10 -13.30 1.59
N ILE A 399 4.82 -13.71 2.82
CA ILE A 399 3.97 -13.00 3.76
C ILE A 399 4.54 -11.61 4.07
N PHE A 400 5.84 -11.52 4.37
CA PHE A 400 6.54 -10.24 4.55
C PHE A 400 6.37 -9.33 3.32
N PHE A 401 6.56 -9.86 2.12
CA PHE A 401 6.39 -9.08 0.89
C PHE A 401 4.96 -8.61 0.70
N VAL A 402 3.95 -9.45 0.93
CA VAL A 402 2.54 -9.07 0.85
C VAL A 402 2.24 -7.91 1.81
N VAL A 403 2.69 -8.02 3.06
CA VAL A 403 2.49 -6.98 4.09
C VAL A 403 3.11 -5.66 3.68
N VAL A 404 4.35 -5.68 3.20
CA VAL A 404 5.05 -4.47 2.75
C VAL A 404 4.40 -3.90 1.49
N ILE A 405 4.02 -4.74 0.51
CA ILE A 405 3.35 -4.33 -0.74
C ILE A 405 2.04 -3.62 -0.42
N ALA A 406 1.18 -4.21 0.41
CA ALA A 406 -0.08 -3.59 0.80
C ALA A 406 0.12 -2.35 1.68
N GLY A 407 1.19 -2.33 2.49
CA GLY A 407 1.60 -1.19 3.31
C GLY A 407 1.88 0.09 2.50
N PHE A 408 2.23 0.01 1.21
CA PHE A 408 2.42 1.19 0.37
C PHE A 408 1.17 2.06 0.21
N ILE A 409 -0.03 1.51 0.46
CA ILE A 409 -1.27 2.31 0.57
C ILE A 409 -1.14 3.32 1.71
N ASN A 410 -0.64 2.90 2.87
CA ASN A 410 -0.44 3.79 4.01
C ASN A 410 0.62 4.85 3.72
N VAL A 411 1.64 4.51 2.91
CA VAL A 411 2.69 5.46 2.51
C VAL A 411 2.04 6.60 1.74
N ILE A 412 1.35 6.28 0.66
CA ILE A 412 0.72 7.30 -0.20
C ILE A 412 -0.37 8.07 0.55
N TRP A 413 -1.15 7.41 1.40
CA TRP A 413 -2.23 8.06 2.16
C TRP A 413 -1.73 9.01 3.26
N GLY A 414 -0.82 8.54 4.12
CA GLY A 414 -0.49 9.22 5.38
C GLY A 414 1.00 9.39 5.67
N GLY A 415 1.88 9.01 4.73
CA GLY A 415 3.33 9.16 4.86
C GLY A 415 4.04 7.95 5.48
N LEU A 416 5.36 8.10 5.61
CA LEU A 416 6.25 7.04 6.07
C LEU A 416 6.03 6.75 7.56
N PHE A 417 5.86 7.77 8.41
CA PHE A 417 5.63 7.56 9.85
C PHE A 417 4.40 6.68 10.13
N THR A 418 3.27 7.02 9.49
CA THR A 418 2.01 6.24 9.57
C THR A 418 2.19 4.81 9.10
N THR A 419 3.00 4.61 8.07
CA THR A 419 3.28 3.27 7.55
C THR A 419 4.13 2.49 8.53
N THR A 420 5.21 3.07 9.03
CA THR A 420 6.13 2.38 9.93
C THR A 420 5.47 2.05 11.26
N THR A 421 4.65 2.94 11.83
CA THR A 421 3.88 2.62 13.06
C THR A 421 3.00 1.39 12.86
N ARG A 422 2.36 1.25 11.69
CA ARG A 422 1.45 0.14 11.37
C ARG A 422 2.18 -1.14 10.97
N LEU A 423 3.32 -1.04 10.30
CA LEU A 423 4.09 -2.18 9.82
C LEU A 423 5.11 -2.71 10.81
N LEU A 424 5.54 -1.90 11.79
CA LEU A 424 6.63 -2.26 12.70
C LEU A 424 6.39 -3.61 13.38
N PHE A 425 5.23 -3.78 14.02
CA PHE A 425 4.91 -5.00 14.74
C PHE A 425 4.85 -6.24 13.84
N PRO A 426 4.03 -6.28 12.76
CA PRO A 426 3.95 -7.47 11.91
C PRO A 426 5.29 -7.78 11.23
N VAL A 427 6.04 -6.76 10.80
CA VAL A 427 7.37 -6.97 10.19
C VAL A 427 8.36 -7.52 11.21
N ALA A 428 8.46 -6.92 12.41
CA ALA A 428 9.38 -7.39 13.45
C ALA A 428 9.09 -8.85 13.84
N LEU A 429 7.82 -9.19 13.98
CA LEU A 429 7.40 -10.55 14.31
C LEU A 429 7.74 -11.56 13.20
N LEU A 430 7.50 -11.21 11.93
CA LEU A 430 7.91 -12.07 10.80
C LEU A 430 9.43 -12.26 10.73
N LEU A 431 10.20 -11.22 11.03
CA LEU A 431 11.66 -11.31 11.10
C LEU A 431 12.10 -12.24 12.24
N ILE A 432 11.49 -12.13 13.43
CA ILE A 432 11.76 -13.03 14.56
C ILE A 432 11.43 -14.48 14.19
N ILE A 433 10.25 -14.73 13.62
CA ILE A 433 9.84 -16.07 13.16
C ILE A 433 10.83 -16.60 12.12
N GLY A 434 11.26 -15.78 11.16
CA GLY A 434 12.24 -16.16 10.14
C GLY A 434 13.64 -16.47 10.69
N VAL A 435 14.00 -15.94 11.86
CA VAL A 435 15.27 -16.25 12.55
C VAL A 435 15.14 -17.49 13.42
N ILE A 436 14.02 -17.66 14.14
CA ILE A 436 13.81 -18.77 15.08
C ILE A 436 13.56 -20.10 14.36
N ILE A 437 12.81 -20.10 13.25
CA ILE A 437 12.50 -21.33 12.53
C ILE A 437 13.82 -21.87 11.93
N PRO A 438 14.33 -23.02 12.41
CA PRO A 438 15.61 -23.53 11.96
C PRO A 438 15.53 -23.83 10.47
N LYS A 439 16.44 -23.22 9.70
CA LYS A 439 16.57 -23.49 8.25
C LYS A 439 16.63 -24.99 8.05
N SER A 440 15.57 -25.55 7.46
CA SER A 440 15.42 -26.99 7.39
C SER A 440 16.62 -27.58 6.65
N ARG A 441 17.34 -28.50 7.32
CA ARG A 441 18.56 -29.16 6.81
C ARG A 441 18.35 -29.93 5.50
N VAL A 442 17.11 -30.02 5.01
CA VAL A 442 16.67 -30.69 3.78
C VAL A 442 17.46 -30.22 2.54
N SER A 443 17.95 -28.98 2.50
CA SER A 443 18.79 -28.53 1.38
C SER A 443 20.22 -29.11 1.39
N ARG A 444 20.75 -29.54 2.55
CA ARG A 444 22.10 -30.07 2.64
C ARG A 444 22.21 -31.47 2.04
N GLU A 445 21.24 -32.35 2.30
CA GLU A 445 21.25 -33.74 1.79
C GLU A 445 21.13 -33.82 0.26
N GLN A 446 20.36 -32.91 -0.38
CA GLN A 446 20.27 -32.87 -1.84
C GLN A 446 21.53 -32.28 -2.51
N SER A 447 22.22 -31.34 -1.85
CA SER A 447 23.46 -30.76 -2.38
C SER A 447 24.67 -31.68 -2.26
N THR A 448 24.67 -32.61 -1.29
CA THR A 448 25.82 -33.50 -1.06
C THR A 448 25.98 -34.59 -2.11
N GLY A 449 25.05 -34.75 -3.05
CA GLY A 449 25.29 -35.51 -4.28
C GLY A 449 25.80 -36.95 -4.07
N ARG A 450 25.61 -37.54 -2.88
CA ARG A 450 25.77 -38.98 -2.70
C ARG A 450 24.60 -39.59 -3.44
N GLN A 451 24.78 -39.79 -4.75
CA GLN A 451 24.16 -40.91 -5.42
C GLN A 451 24.43 -42.10 -4.49
N PRO A 452 23.40 -42.81 -3.99
CA PRO A 452 23.64 -44.08 -3.36
C PRO A 452 24.48 -44.87 -4.36
N SER A 453 25.73 -45.17 -4.01
CA SER A 453 26.57 -46.02 -4.83
C SER A 453 25.76 -47.29 -5.01
N ILE A 454 25.40 -47.57 -6.25
CA ILE A 454 24.92 -48.88 -6.67
C ILE A 454 26.18 -49.76 -6.63
N GLU A 455 26.71 -50.01 -5.44
CA GLU A 455 27.77 -50.96 -5.21
C GLU A 455 27.13 -52.22 -4.63
N ASN A 456 27.07 -53.20 -5.53
CA ASN A 456 27.15 -54.63 -5.27
C ASN A 456 25.88 -55.34 -4.78
N SER A 457 25.01 -55.61 -5.74
CA SER A 457 24.37 -56.93 -5.86
C SER A 457 24.92 -57.61 -7.12
N ILE A 458 26.09 -58.24 -6.97
CA ILE A 458 26.52 -59.41 -7.77
C ILE A 458 26.48 -60.59 -6.83
#